data_AF-A0A1G6YWX8-F1
#
_entry.id   AF-A0A1G6YWX8-F1
#
_cell.length_a   1.000
_cell.length_b   1.000
_cell.length_c   1.000
_cell.angle_alpha   90.00
_cell.angle_beta   90.00
_cell.angle_gamma   90.00
#
_symmetry.space_group_name_H-M   'P 1'
#
loop_
_entity.id
_entity.type
_entity.pdbx_description
1 polymer ?
#
loop_
_entity_poly.entity_id
_entity_poly.type
_entity_poly.pdbx_seq_one_letter_code
_entity_poly.pdbx_strand_id
1 'polypeptide(L)'
;MQYGVPRDIMLAVYNRENGRCFYCDVVVSLAARKWLQSNHPRARVLNAATFDHIIPRSRGGADSVDNGVCACVSCNEARGDRPAVDFLYERAQRAVA
;
A
#
# COMPACT_ATOMS: atom_id res chain seq x y z
N MET A 1 -4.99 -5.77 -2.29
CA MET A 1 -3.68 -5.62 -2.97
C MET A 1 -3.85 -5.76 -4.48
N GLN A 2 -3.47 -4.73 -5.25
CA GLN A 2 -3.61 -4.71 -6.71
C GLN A 2 -2.34 -5.24 -7.38
N TYR A 3 -2.50 -6.17 -8.31
CA TYR A 3 -1.46 -6.64 -9.22
C TYR A 3 -1.62 -5.96 -10.58
N GLY A 4 -0.52 -5.68 -11.27
CA GLY A 4 -0.55 -5.16 -12.65
C GLY A 4 -0.68 -3.64 -12.79
N VAL A 5 -0.51 -2.87 -11.72
CA VAL A 5 -0.36 -1.40 -11.83
C VAL A 5 0.89 -1.07 -12.67
N PRO A 6 0.79 -0.16 -13.66
CA PRO A 6 1.93 0.28 -14.45
C PRO A 6 3.13 0.69 -13.59
N ARG A 7 4.34 0.33 -14.04
CA ARG A 7 5.57 0.48 -13.25
C ARG A 7 5.88 1.93 -12.91
N ASP A 8 5.61 2.84 -13.84
CA ASP A 8 5.74 4.29 -13.68
C ASP A 8 4.82 4.83 -12.58
N ILE A 9 3.54 4.45 -12.55
CA ILE A 9 2.61 4.82 -11.47
C ILE A 9 3.11 4.29 -10.13
N MET A 10 3.55 3.03 -10.07
CA MET A 10 4.07 2.45 -8.84
C MET A 10 5.34 3.18 -8.36
N LEU A 11 6.26 3.52 -9.26
CA LEU A 11 7.45 4.27 -8.91
C LEU A 11 7.12 5.69 -8.44
N ALA A 12 6.13 6.34 -9.06
CA ALA A 12 5.70 7.68 -8.69
C ALA A 12 5.19 7.73 -7.24
N VAL A 13 4.30 6.82 -6.86
CA VAL A 13 3.80 6.75 -5.47
C VAL A 13 4.94 6.35 -4.52
N TYR A 14 5.74 5.32 -4.85
CA TYR A 14 6.89 4.92 -4.02
C TYR A 14 7.84 6.08 -3.72
N ASN A 15 8.17 6.89 -4.74
CA ASN A 15 9.04 8.05 -4.59
C ASN A 15 8.36 9.17 -3.80
N ARG A 16 7.07 9.43 -4.03
CA ARG A 16 6.28 10.44 -3.29
C ARG A 16 6.23 10.13 -1.79
N GLU A 17 6.10 8.86 -1.43
CA GLU A 17 6.15 8.39 -0.04
C GLU A 17 7.58 8.11 0.47
N ASN A 18 8.63 8.54 -0.25
CA ASN A 18 10.03 8.34 0.14
C ASN A 18 10.42 6.88 0.46
N GLY A 19 9.81 5.92 -0.25
CA GLY A 19 10.03 4.49 -0.01
C GLY A 19 9.48 3.99 1.33
N ARG A 20 8.49 4.68 1.90
CA ARG A 20 7.84 4.32 3.15
C ARG A 20 6.38 3.95 2.95
N CYS A 21 5.85 3.18 3.88
CA CYS A 21 4.43 2.87 3.92
C CYS A 21 3.63 4.12 4.31
N PHE A 22 2.67 4.51 3.48
CA PHE A 22 1.76 5.63 3.74
C PHE A 22 1.04 5.55 5.10
N TYR A 23 0.72 4.34 5.57
CA TYR A 23 -0.11 4.15 6.78
C TYR A 23 0.67 3.98 8.09
N CYS A 24 1.93 3.53 8.04
CA CYS A 24 2.71 3.21 9.23
C CYS A 24 4.17 3.63 9.17
N ASP A 25 4.57 4.30 8.10
CA ASP A 25 5.91 4.86 7.87
C ASP A 25 7.07 3.84 7.81
N VAL A 26 6.81 2.54 7.93
CA VAL A 26 7.85 1.51 7.77
C VAL A 26 8.46 1.59 6.38
N VAL A 27 9.78 1.42 6.29
CA VAL A 27 10.49 1.32 5.00
C VAL A 27 9.99 0.09 4.25
N VAL A 28 9.71 0.28 2.96
CA VAL A 28 9.26 -0.78 2.06
C VAL A 28 10.24 -1.03 0.93
N SER A 29 10.23 -2.25 0.40
CA SER A 29 11.18 -2.70 -0.63
C SER A 29 10.52 -2.87 -2.00
N LEU A 30 10.94 -2.08 -2.98
CA LEU A 30 10.59 -2.32 -4.39
C LEU A 30 11.15 -3.66 -4.89
N ALA A 31 12.36 -4.04 -4.48
CA ALA A 31 12.98 -5.30 -4.89
C ALA A 31 12.20 -6.52 -4.40
N ALA A 32 11.58 -6.43 -3.21
CA ALA A 32 10.75 -7.51 -2.67
C ALA A 32 9.38 -7.64 -3.36
N ARG A 33 8.96 -6.68 -4.20
CA ARG A 33 7.70 -6.76 -4.96
C ARG A 33 7.58 -8.00 -5.85
N LYS A 34 8.71 -8.52 -6.33
CA LYS A 34 8.74 -9.74 -7.15
C LYS A 34 8.11 -10.96 -6.46
N TRP A 35 7.99 -10.93 -5.14
CA TRP A 35 7.41 -11.99 -4.32
C TRP A 35 5.89 -11.86 -4.09
N LEU A 36 5.27 -10.75 -4.51
CA LEU A 36 3.86 -10.48 -4.21
C LEU A 36 2.91 -11.44 -4.94
N GLN A 37 3.13 -11.68 -6.25
CA GLN A 37 2.23 -12.51 -7.06
C GLN A 37 2.17 -13.97 -6.63
N SER A 38 3.25 -14.49 -6.03
CA SER A 38 3.32 -15.87 -5.52
C SER A 38 2.91 -16.02 -4.06
N ASN A 39 2.42 -14.93 -3.42
CA ASN A 39 2.12 -14.88 -2.00
C ASN A 39 3.27 -15.42 -1.12
N HIS A 40 4.51 -15.20 -1.56
CA HIS A 40 5.67 -15.80 -0.91
C HIS A 40 5.95 -15.08 0.43
N PRO A 41 6.27 -15.79 1.53
CA PRO A 41 6.44 -15.18 2.87
C PRO A 41 7.39 -13.99 2.93
N ARG A 42 8.47 -14.03 2.12
CA ARG A 42 9.41 -12.90 1.93
C ARG A 42 8.75 -11.57 1.56
N ALA A 43 7.62 -11.57 0.85
CA ALA A 43 6.92 -10.33 0.54
C ALA A 43 6.52 -9.59 1.82
N ARG A 44 5.96 -10.30 2.80
CA ARG A 44 5.58 -9.71 4.09
C ARG A 44 6.81 -9.41 4.96
N VAL A 45 7.74 -10.35 5.08
CA VAL A 45 8.94 -10.21 5.93
C VAL A 45 9.84 -9.05 5.49
N LEU A 46 10.00 -8.84 4.18
CA LEU A 46 10.85 -7.79 3.63
C LEU A 46 10.09 -6.48 3.34
N ASN A 47 8.86 -6.34 3.87
CA ASN A 47 7.99 -5.19 3.62
C ASN A 47 7.92 -4.83 2.13
N ALA A 48 7.58 -5.79 1.26
CA ALA A 48 7.41 -5.52 -0.15
C ALA A 48 6.47 -4.32 -0.34
N ALA A 49 6.92 -3.32 -1.10
CA ALA A 49 6.12 -2.15 -1.40
C ALA A 49 4.89 -2.61 -2.17
N THR A 50 3.69 -2.18 -1.81
CA THR A 50 2.45 -2.51 -2.50
C THR A 50 1.81 -1.24 -3.02
N PHE A 51 1.00 -1.37 -4.08
CA PHE A 51 0.11 -0.28 -4.49
C PHE A 51 -1.21 -0.47 -3.76
N ASP A 52 -1.73 0.62 -3.19
CA ASP A 52 -3.01 0.63 -2.51
C ASP A 52 -3.81 1.87 -2.90
N HIS A 53 -5.13 1.75 -3.01
CA HIS A 53 -5.96 2.85 -3.53
C HIS A 53 -6.53 3.72 -2.42
N ILE A 54 -6.49 5.05 -2.51
CA ILE A 54 -7.15 5.93 -1.54
C ILE A 54 -8.67 5.65 -1.52
N ILE A 55 -9.29 5.71 -2.71
CA ILE A 55 -10.65 5.24 -2.96
C ILE A 55 -10.54 3.78 -3.43
N PRO A 56 -11.12 2.79 -2.72
CA PRO A 56 -11.03 1.38 -3.11
C PRO A 56 -11.49 1.15 -4.55
N ARG A 57 -10.84 0.22 -5.25
CA ARG A 57 -11.25 -0.20 -6.59
C ARG A 57 -12.69 -0.71 -6.62
N SER A 58 -13.12 -1.42 -5.58
CA SER A 58 -14.50 -1.87 -5.38
C SER A 58 -15.53 -0.73 -5.33
N ARG A 59 -15.06 0.52 -5.14
CA ARG A 59 -15.87 1.75 -5.16
C ARG A 59 -15.53 2.68 -6.34
N GLY A 60 -14.92 2.14 -7.40
CA GLY A 60 -14.62 2.87 -8.63
C GLY A 60 -13.32 3.68 -8.61
N GLY A 61 -12.43 3.46 -7.62
CA GLY A 61 -11.12 4.11 -7.60
C GLY A 61 -10.23 3.69 -8.77
N ALA A 62 -9.63 4.69 -9.44
CA ALA A 62 -8.75 4.47 -10.59
C ALA A 62 -7.33 4.03 -10.20
N ASP A 63 -6.66 3.32 -11.11
CA ASP A 63 -5.22 3.06 -11.05
C ASP A 63 -4.45 4.31 -11.51
N SER A 64 -4.30 5.29 -10.63
CA SER A 64 -3.59 6.55 -10.92
C SER A 64 -2.66 6.93 -9.76
N VAL A 65 -1.73 7.85 -10.03
CA VAL A 65 -0.86 8.41 -8.97
C VAL A 65 -1.68 9.16 -7.92
N ASP A 66 -2.73 9.87 -8.34
CA ASP A 66 -3.59 10.66 -7.45
C ASP A 66 -4.44 9.79 -6.51
N ASN A 67 -4.86 8.61 -6.98
CA ASN A 67 -5.65 7.68 -6.18
C ASN A 67 -4.81 6.52 -5.61
N GLY A 68 -3.51 6.52 -5.82
CA GLY A 68 -2.61 5.45 -5.37
C GLY A 68 -1.73 5.90 -4.21
N VAL A 69 -1.37 4.99 -3.32
CA VAL A 69 -0.31 5.16 -2.31
C VAL A 69 0.58 3.93 -2.25
N CYS A 70 1.81 4.13 -1.80
CA CYS A 70 2.74 3.06 -1.46
C CYS A 70 2.49 2.55 -0.04
N ALA A 71 2.17 1.26 0.12
CA ALA A 71 1.88 0.66 1.43
C ALA A 71 2.69 -0.64 1.65
N CYS A 72 2.99 -0.99 2.90
CA CYS A 72 3.52 -2.33 3.21
C CYS A 72 2.43 -3.39 3.07
N VAL A 73 2.82 -4.66 2.87
CA VAL A 73 1.90 -5.80 2.77
C VAL A 73 0.91 -5.83 3.93
N SER A 74 1.41 -5.75 5.17
CA SER A 74 0.58 -5.87 6.37
C SER A 74 -0.48 -4.76 6.48
N CYS A 75 -0.14 -3.52 6.12
CA CYS A 75 -1.11 -2.41 6.17
C CYS A 75 -2.13 -2.51 5.04
N ASN A 76 -1.71 -2.82 3.82
CA ASN A 76 -2.63 -2.98 2.67
C ASN A 76 -3.65 -4.09 2.94
N GLU A 77 -3.19 -5.24 3.43
CA GLU A 77 -4.07 -6.35 3.82
C GLU A 77 -4.99 -5.99 4.98
N ALA A 78 -4.44 -5.38 6.04
CA ALA A 78 -5.24 -4.96 7.19
C ALA A 78 -6.33 -3.99 6.76
N ARG A 79 -6.02 -3.00 5.93
CA ARG A 79 -6.96 -1.98 5.44
C ARG A 79 -8.12 -2.59 4.65
N GLY A 80 -7.86 -3.52 3.74
CA GLY A 80 -8.89 -4.17 2.93
C GLY A 80 -9.66 -3.18 2.03
N ASP A 81 -11.00 -3.28 1.98
CA ASP A 81 -11.88 -2.45 1.13
C ASP A 81 -12.36 -1.14 1.77
N ARG A 82 -11.82 -0.77 2.93
CA ARG A 82 -12.19 0.49 3.60
C ARG A 82 -11.54 1.68 2.91
N PRO A 83 -12.17 2.85 2.78
CA PRO A 83 -11.46 4.07 2.36
C PRO A 83 -10.17 4.31 3.16
N ALA A 84 -9.11 4.80 2.50
CA ALA A 84 -7.81 5.01 3.17
C ALA A 84 -7.92 5.94 4.38
N VAL A 85 -8.79 6.96 4.28
CA VAL A 85 -9.09 7.90 5.35
C VAL A 85 -9.69 7.20 6.58
N ASP A 86 -10.64 6.28 6.40
CA ASP A 86 -11.27 5.54 7.51
C ASP A 86 -10.23 4.69 8.24
N PHE A 87 -9.36 4.01 7.49
CA PHE A 87 -8.30 3.21 8.08
C PHE A 87 -7.28 4.05 8.86
N LEU A 88 -6.96 5.26 8.38
CA LEU A 88 -6.09 6.20 9.12
C LEU A 88 -6.74 6.65 10.43
N TYR A 89 -8.03 6.99 10.42
CA TYR A 89 -8.74 7.37 11.64
C TYR A 89 -8.75 6.25 12.68
N GLU A 90 -9.03 5.01 12.26
CA GLU A 90 -8.98 3.86 13.16
C GLU A 90 -7.57 3.64 13.76
N ARG A 91 -6.52 3.82 12.96
CA ARG A 91 -5.13 3.70 13.43
C ARG A 91 -4.77 4.79 14.43
N ALA A 92 -5.19 6.02 14.17
CA ALA A 92 -4.95 7.14 15.07
C ALA A 92 -5.62 6.89 16.44
N GLN A 93 -6.85 6.39 16.46
CA GLN A 93 -7.54 6.04 17.71
C GLN A 93 -6.80 4.98 18.53
N ARG A 94 -6.22 3.96 17.87
CA ARG A 94 -5.44 2.91 18.54
C ARG A 94 -4.09 3.39 19.09
N ALA A 95 -3.53 4.46 18.54
CA ALA A 95 -2.26 5.01 19.00
C ALA A 95 -2.41 5.89 20.26
N VAL A 96 -3.64 6.30 20.58
CA VAL A 96 -3.97 7.20 21.72
C VAL A 96 -4.52 6.43 22.92
N ALA A 97 -4.94 5.17 22.72
CA ALA A 97 -5.41 4.26 23.77
C ALA A 97 -4.25 3.47 24.39
#